data_AF-A0A963TIW5-F1
#
_entry.id   AF-A0A963TIW5-F1
#
_cell.length_a   1.000
_cell.length_b   1.000
_cell.length_c   1.000
_cell.angle_alpha   90.00
_cell.angle_beta   90.00
_cell.angle_gamma   90.00
#
_symmetry.space_group_name_H-M   'P 1'
#
loop_
_entity.id
_entity.type
_entity.pdbx_description
1 polymer ?
#
loop_
_entity_poly.entity_id
_entity_poly.type
_entity_poly.pdbx_seq_one_letter_code
_entity_poly.pdbx_strand_id
1 'polypeptide(L)' 'ARRLYTVMERVFEELSFNAPDRAGEQVSVDAAFVEHHLGDLSRSADLSRYVL' A
#
# COMPACT_ATOMS: atom_id res chain seq x y z
N ALA A 1 -17.49 -5.48 0.87
CA ALA A 1 -16.20 -5.53 0.17
C ALA A 1 -15.06 -5.24 1.17
N ARG A 2 -14.59 -6.26 1.91
CA ARG A 2 -13.55 -6.07 2.94
C ARG A 2 -12.12 -6.07 2.37
N ARG A 3 -11.93 -6.76 1.25
CA ARG A 3 -10.66 -6.87 0.50
C ARG A 3 -10.07 -5.54 0.03
N LEU A 4 -10.91 -4.66 -0.50
CA LEU A 4 -10.44 -3.35 -0.98
C LEU A 4 -9.88 -2.51 0.18
N TYR A 5 -10.49 -2.62 1.36
CA TYR A 5 -10.07 -1.86 2.52
C TYR A 5 -8.68 -2.29 2.99
N THR A 6 -8.44 -3.61 3.10
CA THR A 6 -7.13 -4.14 3.50
C THR A 6 -6.04 -3.86 2.45
N VAL A 7 -6.37 -3.90 1.16
CA VAL A 7 -5.44 -3.50 0.08
C VAL A 7 -5.05 -2.04 0.22
N MET A 8 -6.02 -1.15 0.42
CA MET A 8 -5.77 0.28 0.53
C MET A 8 -4.94 0.61 1.77
N GLU A 9 -5.25 0.04 2.93
CA GLU A 9 -4.44 0.25 4.14
C GLU A 9 -2.97 -0.10 3.92
N ARG A 10 -2.67 -1.20 3.22
CA ARG A 10 -1.29 -1.62 2.94
C ARG A 10 -0.57 -0.70 1.97
N VAL A 11 -1.23 -0.34 0.87
CA VAL A 11 -0.65 0.58 -0.12
C VAL A 11 -0.28 1.92 0.50
N PHE A 12 -1.04 2.38 1.48
CA PHE A 12 -0.86 3.68 2.11
C PHE A 12 -0.17 3.64 3.49
N GLU A 13 0.23 2.47 3.99
CA GLU A 13 0.81 2.31 5.33
C GLU A 13 2.07 3.17 5.51
N GLU A 14 3.05 3.02 4.62
CA GLU A 14 4.29 3.78 4.65
C GLU A 14 4.09 5.27 4.34
N LEU A 15 3.21 5.58 3.38
CA LEU A 15 2.90 6.98 3.06
C LEU A 15 2.26 7.70 4.25
N SER A 16 1.34 7.04 4.94
CA SER A 16 0.66 7.59 6.12
C SER A 16 1.63 7.79 7.29
N PHE A 17 2.58 6.87 7.49
CA PHE A 17 3.61 6.99 8.51
C PHE A 17 4.54 8.21 8.26
N ASN A 18 4.95 8.42 7.01
CA ASN A 18 5.86 9.51 6.64
C ASN A 18 5.14 10.82 6.24
N ALA A 19 3.80 10.83 6.19
CA ALA A 19 3.02 11.99 5.77
C ALA A 19 3.27 13.26 6.60
N PRO A 20 3.44 13.20 7.94
CA PRO A 20 3.73 14.38 8.73
C PRO A 20 5.05 15.06 8.35
N ASP A 21 6.06 14.27 7.98
CA ASP A 21 7.39 14.76 7.58
C ASP A 21 7.41 15.26 6.12
N ARG A 22 6.41 14.86 5.33
CA ARG A 22 6.22 15.23 3.91
C ARG A 22 5.18 16.32 3.70
N ALA A 23 4.91 17.12 4.73
CA ALA A 23 3.91 18.19 4.66
C ALA A 23 4.22 19.16 3.50
N GLY A 24 3.27 19.32 2.57
CA GLY A 24 3.41 20.19 1.40
C GLY A 24 3.93 19.50 0.14
N GLU A 25 4.31 18.23 0.21
CA GLU A 25 4.66 17.43 -0.97
C GLU A 25 3.42 16.88 -1.69
N GLN A 26 3.49 16.77 -3.01
CA GLN A 26 2.49 16.09 -3.82
C GLN A 26 3.00 14.70 -4.17
N VAL A 27 2.27 13.66 -3.77
CA VAL A 27 2.57 12.27 -4.09
C VAL A 27 1.63 11.79 -5.18
N SER A 28 2.19 11.34 -6.30
CA SER A 28 1.41 10.74 -7.39
C SER A 28 1.26 9.23 -7.13
N VAL A 29 0.01 8.76 -7.10
CA VAL A 29 -0.31 7.34 -6.93
C VAL A 29 -0.64 6.77 -8.30
N ASP A 30 0.33 6.09 -8.91
CA ASP A 30 0.18 5.42 -10.20
C ASP A 30 0.26 3.89 -10.06
N ALA A 31 0.14 3.19 -11.19
CA ALA A 31 0.21 1.72 -11.19
C ALA A 31 1.56 1.20 -10.67
N ALA A 32 2.67 1.90 -10.94
CA ALA A 32 3.99 1.51 -10.47
C ALA A 32 4.11 1.67 -8.95
N PHE A 33 3.56 2.74 -8.38
CA PHE A 33 3.44 2.93 -6.94
C PHE A 33 2.66 1.79 -6.31
N VAL A 34 1.48 1.48 -6.84
CA VAL A 34 0.63 0.40 -6.33
C VAL A 34 1.34 -0.96 -6.42
N GLU A 35 1.99 -1.25 -7.54
CA GLU A 35 2.70 -2.51 -7.75
C GLU A 35 3.98 -2.63 -6.92
N HIS A 36 4.66 -1.52 -6.62
CA HIS A 36 5.77 -1.53 -5.68
C HIS A 36 5.31 -1.94 -4.28
N HIS A 37 4.25 -1.32 -3.76
CA HIS A 37 3.75 -1.58 -2.41
C HIS A 37 3.00 -2.92 -2.28
N LEU A 38 2.35 -3.39 -3.34
CA LEU A 38 1.68 -4.70 -3.37
C LEU A 38 2.57 -5.85 -3.83
N GLY A 39 3.63 -5.57 -4.60
CA GLY A 39 4.55 -6.55 -5.14
C GLY A 39 5.37 -7.24 -4.06
N ASP A 40 5.68 -6.53 -2.97
CA ASP A 40 6.31 -7.11 -1.78
C ASP A 40 5.34 -8.04 -1.02
N LEU A 41 4.03 -7.75 -1.10
CA LEU A 41 2.97 -8.58 -0.52
C LEU A 41 2.70 -9.85 -1.34
N SER A 42 2.77 -9.76 -2.68
CA SER A 42 2.50 -10.88 -3.58
C SER A 42 3.62 -11.94 -3.57
N ARG A 43 4.85 -11.54 -3.24
CA ARG A 43 5.99 -12.45 -3.06
C ARG A 43 5.86 -13.32 -1.81
N SER A 44 5.09 -12.89 -0.81
CA SER A 44 4.74 -13.69 0.36
C SER A 44 3.42 -14.43 0.10
N ALA A 45 3.49 -15.56 -0.60
CA ALA A 45 2.35 -16.39 -1.03
C ALA A 45 1.36 -16.79 0.10
N ASP A 46 1.76 -16.65 1.36
CA ASP A 46 0.92 -16.86 2.55
C ASP A 46 0.16 -15.60 2.98
N LEU A 47 0.70 -14.39 2.80
CA LEU A 47 0.04 -13.14 3.20
C LEU A 47 -1.15 -12.79 2.30
N SER A 48 -1.05 -13.05 1.00
CA SER A 48 -2.16 -12.85 0.07
C SER A 48 -3.37 -13.74 0.36
N ARG A 49 -3.18 -14.84 1.11
CA ARG A 49 -4.23 -15.80 1.44
C ARG A 49 -4.96 -15.46 2.75
N TYR A 50 -4.35 -14.65 3.62
CA TYR A 50 -4.88 -14.29 4.93
C TYR A 50 -5.22 -12.80 5.10
N VAL A 51 -4.66 -11.90 4.26
CA VAL A 51 -4.84 -10.44 4.38
C VAL A 51 -5.69 -9.86 3.24
N LEU A 52 -5.87 -10.60 2.14
CA LEU A 52 -6.74 -10.25 1.00
C LEU A 52 -8.05 -11.04 1.02
#